data_AF-A0A9Q3Q1E7-F1
#
_entry.id   AF-A0A9Q3Q1E7-F1
#
_cell.length_a   1.000
_cell.length_b   1.000
_cell.length_c   1.000
_cell.angle_alpha   90.00
_cell.angle_beta   90.00
_cell.angle_gamma   90.00
#
_symmetry.space_group_name_H-M   'P 1'
#
loop_
_entity.id
_entity.type
_entity.pdbx_description
1 polymer ?
#
loop_
_entity_poly.entity_id
_entity_poly.type
_entity_poly.pdbx_seq_one_letter_code
_entity_poly.pdbx_strand_id
1 'polypeptide(L)' 'MLRKNRPEFSIGEEPLGNIKGHGIELYLDVERPYPPMLRRPAYPASLETRKEIEKQINELLDMDVIRNIGHN' A
#
# COMPACT_ATOMS: atom_id res chain seq x y z
N MET A 1 -29.98 -12.97 3.08
CA MET A 1 -28.59 -13.38 2.82
C MET A 1 -27.59 -12.33 3.32
N LEU A 2 -27.57 -11.09 2.82
CA LEU A 2 -26.62 -10.04 3.23
C LEU A 2 -26.51 -9.76 4.75
N ARG A 3 -27.62 -9.77 5.50
CA ARG A 3 -27.58 -9.56 6.97
C ARG A 3 -26.95 -10.69 7.77
N LYS A 4 -27.02 -11.92 7.25
CA LYS A 4 -26.60 -13.13 7.98
C LYS A 4 -25.12 -13.42 7.79
N ASN A 5 -24.58 -13.02 6.64
CA ASN A 5 -23.19 -13.18 6.26
C ASN A 5 -22.51 -11.80 6.11
N ARG A 6 -22.84 -10.85 6.98
CA ARG A 6 -22.31 -9.49 6.94
C ARG A 6 -20.76 -9.43 6.99
N PRO A 7 -20.05 -10.20 7.83
CA PRO A 7 -18.58 -10.13 7.91
C PRO A 7 -17.86 -10.75 6.71
N GLU A 8 -18.55 -11.54 5.88
CA GLU A 8 -17.98 -12.13 4.67
C GLU A 8 -17.97 -11.14 3.48
N PHE A 9 -18.64 -10.00 3.61
CA PHE A 9 -18.61 -8.94 2.60
C PHE A 9 -17.69 -7.81 3.08
N SER A 10 -16.91 -7.28 2.14
CA SER A 10 -16.12 -6.05 2.34
C SER A 10 -17.05 -4.84 2.43
N ILE A 11 -17.76 -4.72 3.55
CA ILE A 11 -18.46 -3.50 3.95
C ILE A 11 -17.35 -2.64 4.56
N GLY A 12 -17.16 -1.41 4.06
CA GLY A 12 -15.97 -0.56 4.30
C GLY A 12 -15.69 -0.12 5.74
N GLU A 13 -16.21 -0.85 6.73
CA GLU A 13 -15.96 -0.71 8.17
C GLU A 13 -14.85 -1.65 8.65
N GLU A 14 -14.46 -2.69 7.88
CA GLU A 14 -13.42 -3.65 8.28
C GLU A 14 -12.03 -3.28 7.73
N PRO A 15 -10.96 -3.37 8.56
CA PRO A 15 -9.61 -3.06 8.13
C PRO A 15 -9.12 -4.09 7.10
N LEU A 16 -8.67 -3.60 5.93
CA LEU A 16 -8.00 -4.41 4.93
C LEU A 16 -6.72 -5.02 5.54
N GLY A 17 -6.49 -6.32 5.37
CA GLY A 17 -5.23 -6.97 5.75
C GLY A 17 -5.21 -7.69 7.11
N ASN A 18 -6.34 -7.88 7.79
CA ASN A 18 -6.39 -8.65 9.06
C ASN A 18 -6.22 -10.19 8.88
N ILE A 19 -5.76 -10.64 7.70
CA ILE A 19 -5.48 -12.05 7.42
C ILE A 19 -4.12 -12.41 8.03
N LYS A 20 -4.14 -13.04 9.19
CA LYS A 20 -2.93 -13.48 9.92
C LYS A 20 -2.36 -14.76 9.31
N GLY A 21 -1.03 -14.88 9.26
CA GLY A 21 -0.34 -16.12 8.86
C GLY A 21 0.06 -16.24 7.38
N HIS A 22 -0.24 -15.23 6.55
CA HIS A 22 0.10 -15.21 5.12
C HIS A 22 1.19 -14.18 4.77
N GLY A 23 2.06 -13.85 5.72
CA GLY A 23 3.22 -12.99 5.46
C GLY A 23 4.17 -13.65 4.45
N ILE A 24 4.70 -12.88 3.51
CA ILE A 24 5.69 -13.33 2.53
C ILE A 24 6.98 -12.56 2.77
N GLU A 25 8.09 -13.29 2.93
CA GLU A 25 9.42 -12.70 2.90
C GLU A 25 9.93 -12.67 1.46
N LEU A 26 10.19 -11.47 0.96
CA LEU A 26 10.73 -11.25 -0.38
C LEU A 26 12.15 -10.71 -0.26
N TYR A 27 13.07 -11.31 -1.00
CA TYR A 27 14.46 -10.89 -1.07
C TYR A 27 14.77 -10.39 -2.48
N LEU A 28 15.56 -9.32 -2.57
CA LEU A 28 16.16 -8.92 -3.83
C LEU A 28 17.31 -9.88 -4.16
N ASP A 29 17.41 -10.28 -5.42
CA ASP A 29 18.50 -11.07 -5.98
C ASP A 29 19.76 -10.24 -6.26
N VAL A 30 19.71 -8.93 -5.97
CA VAL A 30 20.79 -7.96 -6.21
C VAL A 30 21.24 -7.28 -4.93
N GLU A 31 22.54 -7.10 -4.80
CA GLU A 31 23.17 -6.36 -3.70
C GLU A 31 23.45 -4.90 -4.10
N ARG A 32 23.79 -4.06 -3.12
CA ARG A 32 24.18 -2.67 -3.39
C ARG A 32 25.52 -2.63 -4.15
N PRO A 33 25.71 -1.69 -5.10
CA PRO A 33 24.79 -0.62 -5.47
C PRO A 33 23.63 -1.10 -6.36
N TYR A 34 22.40 -0.73 -5.99
CA TYR A 34 21.22 -1.10 -6.74
C TYR A 34 21.27 -0.59 -8.19
N PRO A 35 20.75 -1.36 -9.17
CA PRO A 35 20.68 -0.93 -10.56
C PRO A 35 20.07 0.48 -10.71
N PRO A 36 20.59 1.34 -11.60
CA PRO A 36 20.05 2.68 -11.82
C PRO A 36 18.54 2.69 -12.13
N MET A 37 18.02 1.60 -12.72
CA MET A 37 16.61 1.41 -13.00
C MET A 37 15.73 1.42 -11.74
N LEU A 38 16.26 1.04 -10.57
CA LEU A 38 15.57 1.11 -9.28
C LEU A 38 15.61 2.51 -8.64
N ARG A 39 16.42 3.43 -9.17
CA ARG A 39 16.59 4.80 -8.66
C ARG A 39 15.86 5.85 -9.51
N ARG A 40 14.82 5.45 -10.24
CA ARG A 40 14.08 6.38 -11.08
C ARG A 40 13.29 7.36 -10.21
N PRO A 41 13.36 8.67 -10.49
CA PRO A 41 12.51 9.63 -9.81
C PRO A 41 11.04 9.33 -10.16
N ALA A 42 10.14 9.67 -9.24
CA ALA A 42 8.71 9.60 -9.51
C ALA A 42 8.37 10.48 -10.72
N TYR A 43 7.52 9.96 -11.62
CA TYR A 43 7.06 10.73 -12.77
C TYR A 43 6.24 11.94 -12.30
N PRO A 44 6.38 13.12 -12.93
CA PRO A 44 5.61 14.30 -12.55
C PRO A 44 4.11 14.04 -12.78
N ALA A 45 3.30 14.34 -11.76
CA ALA A 45 1.85 14.30 -11.83
C ALA A 45 1.28 15.72 -11.76
N SER A 46 0.09 15.93 -12.34
CA SER A 46 -0.62 17.21 -12.25
C SER A 46 -0.98 17.55 -10.79
N LEU A 47 -1.22 18.82 -10.49
CA LEU A 47 -1.61 19.24 -9.12
C LEU A 47 -2.91 18.58 -8.65
N GLU A 48 -3.89 18.45 -9.54
CA GLU A 48 -5.15 17.79 -9.25
C GLU A 48 -4.94 16.30 -8.97
N THR A 49 -4.18 15.63 -9.86
CA THR A 49 -3.84 14.21 -9.69
C THR A 49 -3.08 13.95 -8.39
N ARG A 50 -2.16 14.83 -8.01
CA ARG A 50 -1.42 14.69 -6.74
C ARG A 50 -2.34 14.73 -5.53
N LYS A 51 -3.31 15.64 -5.49
CA LYS A 51 -4.25 15.76 -4.36
C LYS A 51 -5.10 14.51 -4.18
N GLU A 52 -5.61 13.96 -5.28
CA GLU A 52 -6.41 12.73 -5.25
C GLU A 52 -5.57 11.52 -4.82
N ILE A 53 -4.34 11.40 -5.33
CA ILE A 53 -3.41 10.34 -4.92
C ILE A 53 -3.07 10.49 -3.43
N GLU A 54 -2.83 11.70 -2.93
CA GLU A 54 -2.50 11.95 -1.53
C GLU A 54 -3.63 11.52 -0.59
N LYS A 55 -4.89 11.78 -0.97
CA LYS A 55 -6.05 11.27 -0.23
C LYS A 55 -6.04 9.74 -0.12
N GLN A 56 -5.82 9.05 -1.23
CA GLN A 56 -5.77 7.58 -1.26
C GLN A 56 -4.59 7.02 -0.46
N ILE A 57 -3.43 7.68 -0.52
CA ILE A 57 -2.26 7.30 0.27
C ILE A 57 -2.57 7.41 1.77
N ASN A 58 -3.24 8.48 2.20
CA ASN A 58 -3.61 8.67 3.61
C ASN A 58 -4.58 7.57 4.08
N GLU A 59 -5.58 7.22 3.28
CA GLU A 59 -6.50 6.11 3.59
C GLU A 59 -5.73 4.78 3.75
N LEU A 60 -4.75 4.50 2.89
CA LEU A 60 -3.93 3.28 2.97
C LEU A 60 -2.97 3.28 4.18
N LEU A 61 -2.48 4.46 4.59
CA LEU A 61 -1.66 4.61 5.80
C LEU A 61 -2.50 4.36 7.06
N ASP A 62 -3.71 4.91 7.12
CA ASP A 62 -4.63 4.72 8.25
C ASP A 62 -5.06 3.24 8.41
N MET A 63 -5.14 2.51 7.29
CA MET A 63 -5.40 1.07 7.27
C MET A 63 -4.17 0.19 7.54
N ASP A 64 -2.98 0.77 7.75
CA ASP A 64 -1.70 0.05 7.94
C ASP A 64 -1.36 -0.89 6.75
N VAL A 65 -1.87 -0.58 5.55
CA VAL A 65 -1.60 -1.34 4.32
C VAL A 65 -0.24 -0.94 3.73
N ILE A 66 0.10 0.35 3.85
CA ILE A 66 1.41 0.90 3.48
C ILE A 66 2.02 1.63 4.67
N ARG A 67 3.34 1.77 4.68
CA ARG A 67 4.08 2.47 5.74
C ARG A 67 5.19 3.34 5.18
N ASN A 68 5.54 4.39 5.90
CA ASN A 68 6.69 5.20 5.56
C ASN A 68 8.00 4.44 5.86
N ILE A 69 8.80 4.25 4.83
CA ILE A 69 10.17 3.72 4.92
C ILE A 69 11.08 4.88 4.56
N GLY A 70 11.77 5.42 5.55
CA GLY A 70 12.59 6.62 5.42
C GLY A 70 13.60 6.55 4.28
N HIS A 71 14.00 7.71 3.78
CA HIS A 71 15.13 7.82 2.85
C HIS A 71 16.42 7.55 3.65
N ASN A 72 17.10 6.45 3.37
CA ASN A 72 18.50 6.25 3.78
C ASN A 72 19.42 7.07 2.87
#